data_AF-A0A9W6H014-F1
#
_entry.id   AF-A0A9W6H014-F1
#
_cell.length_a   1.000
_cell.length_b   1.000
_cell.length_c   1.000
_cell.angle_alpha   90.00
_cell.angle_beta   90.00
_cell.angle_gamma   90.00
#
_symmetry.space_group_name_H-M   'P 1'
#
loop_
_entity.id
_entity.type
_entity.pdbx_description
1 polymer ?
#
loop_
_entity_poly.entity_id
_entity_poly.type
_entity_poly.pdbx_seq_one_letter_code
_entity_poly.pdbx_strand_id
1 'polypeptide(L)'
;MTTNLKSILLSAAALSLVAAHGVPARGQEQSQSQANPAQEQSPTAKSAQPEVDADVAKRSEEERKKIVVDAETALDQTKKALALLGDKKTQEALGALEVATGKLELILARDPKLALAPVDTGVVIRDLYADPNAVKDAIKEARRLLGDGEVQKARPLVSNLASEVVFQTTNLPLAAYPTAIKSAASLIAKSKVDEAKDTLQAALNTLVITEVAVPLPVLRAQVLLKDAEKLAEDDKRSEESNKSLAAQLDEARKQIRMAEALGYGKKADFEPIFEQIKEIEQKSSGGKSGKGWFDRIKKQVSDLF
;
A
#
# COMPACT_ATOMS: atom_id res chain seq x y z
N MET A 1 -39.87 -31.10 -19.91
CA MET A 1 -38.77 -31.44 -18.99
C MET A 1 -37.86 -30.23 -18.92
N THR A 2 -38.12 -29.39 -17.92
CA THR A 2 -37.57 -28.04 -17.74
C THR A 2 -36.69 -28.05 -16.50
N THR A 3 -35.42 -27.71 -16.64
CA THR A 3 -34.50 -27.63 -15.50
C THR A 3 -33.94 -26.22 -15.36
N ASN A 4 -34.46 -25.57 -14.32
CA ASN A 4 -34.15 -24.29 -13.69
C ASN A 4 -32.75 -23.69 -13.90
N LEU A 5 -32.72 -22.51 -14.53
CA LEU A 5 -31.70 -21.48 -14.35
C LEU A 5 -32.10 -20.66 -13.12
N LYS A 6 -31.36 -20.75 -12.00
CA LYS A 6 -31.53 -19.80 -10.89
C LYS A 6 -30.79 -18.51 -11.24
N SER A 7 -31.57 -17.48 -11.55
CA SER A 7 -31.15 -16.09 -11.67
C SER A 7 -30.55 -15.59 -10.36
N ILE A 8 -29.26 -15.23 -10.37
CA ILE A 8 -28.68 -14.42 -9.30
C ILE A 8 -28.84 -12.96 -9.72
N LEU A 9 -29.87 -12.32 -9.16
CA LEU A 9 -30.02 -10.87 -9.16
C LEU A 9 -28.95 -10.29 -8.22
N LEU A 10 -27.96 -9.59 -8.74
CA LEU A 10 -27.18 -8.64 -7.93
C LEU A 10 -27.82 -7.25 -8.08
N SER A 11 -28.40 -6.81 -6.97
CA SER A 11 -28.99 -5.49 -6.77
C SER A 11 -27.98 -4.38 -7.02
N ALA A 12 -28.39 -3.37 -7.80
CA ALA A 12 -27.73 -2.08 -7.86
C ALA A 12 -27.89 -1.35 -6.52
N ALA A 13 -26.78 -1.01 -5.86
CA ALA A 13 -26.78 -0.11 -4.71
C ALA A 13 -26.38 1.30 -5.19
N ALA A 14 -27.22 2.28 -4.83
CA ALA A 14 -27.18 3.66 -5.28
C ALA A 14 -25.93 4.41 -4.77
N LEU A 15 -25.36 5.22 -5.66
CA LEU A 15 -24.30 6.18 -5.37
C LEU A 15 -24.92 7.43 -4.70
N SER A 16 -24.76 7.59 -3.40
CA SER A 16 -25.08 8.86 -2.73
C SER A 16 -23.86 9.78 -2.79
N LEU A 17 -23.88 10.73 -3.74
CA LEU A 17 -22.90 11.79 -3.88
C LEU A 17 -23.23 12.89 -2.85
N VAL A 18 -22.43 13.02 -1.79
CA VAL A 18 -22.45 14.23 -0.95
C VAL A 18 -21.29 15.11 -1.40
N ALA A 19 -21.61 16.14 -2.17
CA ALA A 19 -20.69 17.22 -2.46
C ALA A 19 -20.69 18.20 -1.28
N ALA A 20 -19.59 18.27 -0.54
CA ALA A 20 -19.31 19.38 0.36
C ALA A 20 -18.05 20.11 -0.13
N HIS A 21 -18.23 21.39 -0.45
CA HIS A 21 -17.16 22.31 -0.84
C HIS A 21 -16.34 22.70 0.39
N GLY A 22 -15.00 22.66 0.28
CA GLY A 22 -14.12 23.50 1.10
C GLY A 22 -12.99 22.79 1.85
N VAL A 23 -11.76 23.23 1.53
CA VAL A 23 -10.46 23.05 2.21
C VAL A 23 -9.68 21.75 1.89
N PRO A 24 -8.47 21.83 1.28
CA PRO A 24 -7.62 20.67 1.11
C PRO A 24 -6.89 20.39 2.44
N ALA A 25 -7.38 19.42 3.19
CA ALA A 25 -6.63 18.83 4.30
C ALA A 25 -5.62 17.84 3.73
N ARG A 26 -4.34 18.08 4.04
CA ARG A 26 -3.21 17.19 3.78
C ARG A 26 -3.42 15.89 4.58
N GLY A 27 -3.34 14.74 3.91
CA GLY A 27 -3.41 13.41 4.50
C GLY A 27 -4.84 12.94 4.80
N GLN A 28 -5.49 12.33 3.81
CA GLN A 28 -6.66 11.49 4.04
C GLN A 28 -6.31 10.04 3.69
N GLU A 29 -6.29 9.18 4.70
CA GLU A 29 -6.41 7.73 4.50
C GLU A 29 -7.77 7.45 3.86
N GLN A 30 -7.78 7.07 2.59
CA GLN A 30 -8.99 6.63 1.92
C GLN A 30 -9.09 5.11 2.01
N SER A 31 -9.76 4.63 3.06
CA SER A 31 -10.21 3.23 3.15
C SER A 31 -11.42 3.03 2.23
N GLN A 32 -11.19 2.54 1.02
CA GLN A 32 -12.26 2.04 0.16
C GLN A 32 -12.55 0.58 0.50
N SER A 33 -13.51 0.35 1.40
CA SER A 33 -14.08 -0.99 1.63
C SER A 33 -15.26 -1.21 0.68
N GLN A 34 -15.08 -2.04 -0.35
CA GLN A 34 -16.18 -2.56 -1.16
C GLN A 34 -16.51 -3.97 -0.69
N ALA A 35 -17.73 -4.14 -0.16
CA ALA A 35 -18.20 -5.36 0.48
C ALA A 35 -18.45 -6.50 -0.53
N ASN A 36 -17.67 -7.57 -0.42
CA ASN A 36 -18.12 -8.94 -0.70
C ASN A 36 -18.53 -9.56 0.66
N PRO A 37 -19.37 -10.61 0.75
CA PRO A 37 -19.98 -11.04 2.02
C PRO A 37 -18.88 -11.31 3.05
N ALA A 38 -18.77 -10.40 4.03
CA ALA A 38 -17.61 -10.30 4.89
C ALA A 38 -17.57 -11.53 5.80
N GLN A 39 -16.61 -12.43 5.56
CA GLN A 39 -16.18 -13.31 6.62
C GLN A 39 -15.50 -12.42 7.66
N GLU A 40 -15.93 -12.48 8.91
CA GLU A 40 -15.23 -11.78 9.97
C GLU A 40 -13.84 -12.40 10.16
N GLN A 41 -12.86 -11.55 10.48
CA GLN A 41 -11.56 -12.02 10.95
C GLN A 41 -11.74 -12.90 12.20
N SER A 42 -10.90 -13.93 12.33
CA SER A 42 -10.83 -14.71 13.56
C SER A 42 -10.42 -13.82 14.73
N PRO A 43 -10.80 -14.16 15.98
CA PRO A 43 -10.36 -13.41 17.17
C PRO A 43 -8.83 -13.27 17.25
N THR A 44 -8.11 -14.33 16.87
CA THR A 44 -6.64 -14.38 16.81
C THR A 44 -6.07 -13.46 15.74
N ALA A 45 -6.71 -13.34 14.57
CA ALA A 45 -6.31 -12.37 13.56
C ALA A 45 -6.58 -10.94 14.03
N LYS A 46 -7.71 -10.69 14.70
CA LYS A 46 -8.07 -9.37 15.27
C LYS A 46 -7.07 -8.94 16.35
N SER A 47 -6.53 -9.87 17.14
CA SER A 47 -5.55 -9.53 18.19
C SER A 47 -4.21 -9.04 17.64
N ALA A 48 -3.86 -9.41 16.41
CA ALA A 48 -2.63 -8.93 15.76
C ALA A 48 -2.76 -7.50 15.19
N GLN A 49 -3.99 -7.01 14.98
CA GLN A 49 -4.24 -5.76 14.27
C GLN A 49 -3.56 -4.53 14.91
N PRO A 50 -3.56 -4.34 16.25
CA PRO A 50 -2.91 -3.18 16.85
C PRO A 50 -1.40 -3.10 16.60
N GLU A 51 -0.69 -4.24 16.59
CA GLU A 51 0.75 -4.26 16.28
C GLU A 51 0.99 -4.03 14.78
N VAL A 52 0.12 -4.58 13.92
CA VAL A 52 0.17 -4.30 12.46
C VAL A 52 -0.04 -2.82 12.16
N ASP A 53 -1.02 -2.18 12.80
CA ASP A 53 -1.30 -0.75 12.63
C ASP A 53 -0.11 0.10 13.11
N ALA A 54 0.55 -0.30 14.20
CA ALA A 54 1.74 0.37 14.71
C ALA A 54 2.93 0.24 13.73
N ASP A 55 3.15 -0.93 13.15
CA ASP A 55 4.19 -1.14 12.13
C ASP A 55 3.94 -0.32 10.87
N VAL A 56 2.68 -0.24 10.43
CA VAL A 56 2.27 0.60 9.30
C VAL A 56 2.50 2.07 9.60
N ALA A 57 2.13 2.55 10.79
CA ALA A 57 2.34 3.93 11.20
C ALA A 57 3.84 4.29 11.25
N LYS A 58 4.67 3.38 11.79
CA LYS A 58 6.12 3.54 11.84
C LYS A 58 6.73 3.62 10.45
N ARG A 59 6.39 2.68 9.56
CA ARG A 59 6.88 2.68 8.17
C ARG A 59 6.41 3.93 7.41
N SER A 60 5.18 4.38 7.66
CA SER A 60 4.67 5.64 7.10
C SER A 60 5.52 6.84 7.52
N GLU A 61 5.98 6.87 8.78
CA GLU A 61 6.88 7.92 9.26
C GLU A 61 8.26 7.85 8.61
N GLU A 62 8.78 6.65 8.41
CA GLU A 62 10.05 6.42 7.69
C GLU A 62 9.97 6.89 6.24
N GLU A 63 8.86 6.63 5.53
CA GLU A 63 8.65 7.15 4.17
C GLU A 63 8.55 8.68 4.15
N ARG A 64 7.83 9.30 5.11
CA ARG A 64 7.75 10.77 5.23
C ARG A 64 9.12 11.43 5.41
N LYS A 65 10.05 10.77 6.12
CA LYS A 65 11.42 11.27 6.29
C LYS A 65 12.23 11.30 4.99
N LYS A 66 11.80 10.59 3.95
CA LYS A 66 12.44 10.60 2.62
C LYS A 66 12.01 11.79 1.75
N ILE A 67 11.01 12.57 2.17
CA ILE A 67 10.56 13.76 1.44
C ILE A 67 11.72 14.75 1.35
N VAL A 68 11.98 15.21 0.12
CA VAL A 68 13.00 16.21 -0.15
C VAL A 68 12.35 17.58 -0.02
N VAL A 69 12.61 18.28 1.10
CA VAL A 69 12.00 19.58 1.41
C VAL A 69 12.20 20.62 0.30
N ASP A 70 13.36 20.64 -0.34
CA ASP A 70 13.62 21.53 -1.46
C ASP A 70 12.72 21.19 -2.68
N ALA A 71 12.41 19.91 -2.89
CA ALA A 71 11.57 19.44 -3.98
C ALA A 71 10.09 19.76 -3.70
N GLU A 72 9.64 19.54 -2.46
CA GLU A 72 8.32 19.96 -1.99
C GLU A 72 8.15 21.47 -2.17
N THR A 73 9.14 22.26 -1.75
CA THR A 73 9.12 23.72 -1.94
C THR A 73 9.02 24.09 -3.42
N ALA A 74 9.76 23.42 -4.30
CA ALA A 74 9.69 23.67 -5.73
C ALA A 74 8.30 23.35 -6.31
N LEU A 75 7.68 22.25 -5.88
CA LEU A 75 6.31 21.90 -6.26
C LEU A 75 5.30 22.96 -5.78
N ASP A 76 5.40 23.39 -4.53
CA ASP A 76 4.48 24.38 -3.95
C ASP A 76 4.63 25.74 -4.63
N GLN A 77 5.86 26.17 -4.93
CA GLN A 77 6.08 27.39 -5.70
C GLN A 77 5.58 27.27 -7.15
N THR A 78 5.66 26.08 -7.76
CA THR A 78 5.08 25.85 -9.09
C THR A 78 3.56 26.00 -9.08
N LYS A 79 2.88 25.41 -8.09
CA LYS A 79 1.43 25.58 -7.89
C LYS A 79 1.07 27.04 -7.61
N LYS A 80 1.86 27.72 -6.77
CA LYS A 80 1.69 29.14 -6.46
C LYS A 80 1.84 30.02 -7.70
N ALA A 81 2.85 29.78 -8.53
CA ALA A 81 3.07 30.51 -9.77
C ALA A 81 1.87 30.35 -10.72
N LEU A 82 1.37 29.13 -10.89
CA LEU A 82 0.19 28.86 -11.72
C LEU A 82 -1.05 29.65 -11.23
N ALA A 83 -1.30 29.66 -9.92
CA ALA A 83 -2.39 30.44 -9.32
C ALA A 83 -2.20 31.96 -9.56
N LEU A 84 -1.00 32.49 -9.32
CA LEU A 84 -0.67 33.90 -9.53
C LEU A 84 -0.84 34.34 -10.99
N LEU A 85 -0.51 33.48 -11.96
CA LEU A 85 -0.78 33.75 -13.38
C LEU A 85 -2.28 33.80 -13.67
N GLY A 86 -3.09 32.99 -12.99
CA GLY A 86 -4.56 33.09 -13.01
C GLY A 86 -5.06 34.46 -12.52
N ASP A 87 -4.43 35.00 -11.49
CA ASP A 87 -4.74 36.31 -10.91
C ASP A 87 -4.07 37.49 -11.64
N LYS A 88 -3.42 37.24 -12.79
CA LYS A 88 -2.66 38.24 -13.57
C LYS A 88 -1.49 38.89 -12.81
N LYS A 89 -0.98 38.23 -11.76
CA LYS A 89 0.15 38.67 -10.93
C LYS A 89 1.48 38.15 -11.47
N THR A 90 1.82 38.59 -12.67
CA THR A 90 2.92 38.06 -13.47
C THR A 90 4.30 38.17 -12.81
N GLN A 91 4.58 39.29 -12.13
CA GLN A 91 5.86 39.50 -11.44
C GLN A 91 6.01 38.60 -10.21
N GLU A 92 4.93 38.44 -9.44
CA GLU A 92 4.91 37.52 -8.29
C GLU A 92 5.06 36.07 -8.75
N ALA A 93 4.47 35.70 -9.90
CA ALA A 93 4.62 34.37 -10.49
C ALA A 93 6.06 34.08 -10.90
N LEU A 94 6.76 35.05 -11.52
CA LEU A 94 8.19 34.92 -11.83
C LEU A 94 9.01 34.69 -10.56
N GLY A 95 8.76 35.47 -9.50
CA GLY A 95 9.45 35.28 -8.21
C GLY A 95 9.23 33.87 -7.62
N ALA A 96 8.03 33.31 -7.75
CA ALA A 96 7.77 31.93 -7.34
C ALA A 96 8.57 30.91 -8.20
N LEU A 97 8.60 31.09 -9.53
CA LEU A 97 9.37 30.21 -10.43
C LEU A 97 10.89 30.33 -10.23
N GLU A 98 11.40 31.49 -9.85
CA GLU A 98 12.80 31.69 -9.46
C GLU A 98 13.17 30.84 -8.24
N VAL A 99 12.33 30.88 -7.19
CA VAL A 99 12.51 30.04 -6.01
C VAL A 99 12.44 28.56 -6.39
N ALA A 100 11.44 28.15 -7.18
CA ALA A 100 11.31 26.77 -7.64
C ALA A 100 12.56 26.31 -8.41
N THR A 101 13.04 27.12 -9.34
CA THR A 101 14.25 26.83 -10.13
C THR A 101 15.45 26.69 -9.22
N GLY A 102 15.70 27.64 -8.31
CA GLY A 102 16.83 27.60 -7.39
C GLY A 102 16.83 26.34 -6.53
N LYS A 103 15.66 25.91 -6.03
CA LYS A 103 15.51 24.67 -5.27
C LYS A 103 15.83 23.42 -6.08
N LEU A 104 15.35 23.34 -7.32
CA LEU A 104 15.63 22.23 -8.22
C LEU A 104 17.13 22.14 -8.59
N GLU A 105 17.78 23.28 -8.83
CA GLU A 105 19.23 23.33 -9.09
C GLU A 105 20.04 22.89 -7.86
N LEU A 106 19.64 23.26 -6.64
CA LEU A 106 20.30 22.79 -5.42
C LEU A 106 20.20 21.27 -5.24
N ILE A 107 19.05 20.68 -5.59
CA ILE A 107 18.88 19.21 -5.55
C ILE A 107 19.83 18.55 -6.54
N LEU A 108 19.82 19.01 -7.79
CA LEU A 108 20.69 18.48 -8.85
C LEU A 108 22.18 18.71 -8.58
N ALA A 109 22.54 19.80 -7.90
CA ALA A 109 23.92 20.05 -7.48
C ALA A 109 24.40 19.06 -6.41
N ARG A 110 23.50 18.64 -5.51
CA ARG A 110 23.79 17.64 -4.46
C ARG A 110 23.85 16.23 -5.03
N ASP A 111 22.93 15.88 -5.93
CA ASP A 111 22.90 14.60 -6.63
C ASP A 111 22.50 14.79 -8.10
N PRO A 112 23.48 14.92 -9.02
CA PRO A 112 23.21 15.13 -10.44
C PRO A 112 22.55 13.94 -11.14
N LYS A 113 22.53 12.75 -10.52
CA LYS A 113 21.95 11.53 -11.10
C LYS A 113 20.57 11.21 -10.52
N LEU A 114 20.08 12.01 -9.57
CA LEU A 114 18.77 11.80 -8.98
C LEU A 114 17.68 11.97 -10.05
N ALA A 115 16.94 10.90 -10.32
CA ALA A 115 15.88 10.92 -11.34
C ALA A 115 14.55 11.43 -10.77
N LEU A 116 14.23 11.04 -9.54
CA LEU A 116 12.97 11.30 -8.87
C LEU A 116 13.24 11.92 -7.49
N ALA A 117 12.61 13.06 -7.22
CA ALA A 117 12.65 13.68 -5.89
C ALA A 117 11.29 13.49 -5.18
N PRO A 118 11.23 12.73 -4.07
CA PRO A 118 10.01 12.56 -3.29
C PRO A 118 9.48 13.90 -2.74
N VAL A 119 8.18 14.15 -2.91
CA VAL A 119 7.51 15.39 -2.46
C VAL A 119 6.32 15.13 -1.53
N ASP A 120 5.71 13.95 -1.61
CA ASP A 120 4.59 13.57 -0.76
C ASP A 120 4.50 12.05 -0.64
N THR A 121 3.86 11.58 0.43
CA THR A 121 3.65 10.16 0.69
C THR A 121 2.23 9.90 1.14
N GLY A 122 1.63 8.82 0.64
CA GLY A 122 0.30 8.36 1.01
C GLY A 122 0.30 6.88 1.39
N VAL A 123 -0.78 6.46 2.05
CA VAL A 123 -0.99 5.06 2.44
C VAL A 123 -2.38 4.65 1.98
N VAL A 124 -2.46 3.52 1.28
CA VAL A 124 -3.72 2.89 0.87
C VAL A 124 -3.75 1.49 1.47
N ILE A 125 -4.77 1.21 2.28
CA ILE A 125 -4.97 -0.10 2.90
C ILE A 125 -6.07 -0.83 2.12
N ARG A 126 -5.73 -2.00 1.59
CA ARG A 126 -6.69 -2.94 1.00
C ARG A 126 -6.67 -4.18 1.84
N ASP A 127 -7.79 -4.55 2.43
CA ASP A 127 -7.83 -5.67 3.34
C ASP A 127 -8.95 -6.64 3.00
N LEU A 128 -8.55 -7.86 2.62
CA LEU A 128 -9.46 -8.93 2.26
C LEU A 128 -9.63 -9.90 3.42
N TYR A 129 -10.86 -9.97 3.92
CA TYR A 129 -11.27 -10.97 4.90
C TYR A 129 -11.95 -12.14 4.20
N ALA A 130 -11.17 -13.21 3.97
CA ALA A 130 -11.63 -14.41 3.30
C ALA A 130 -10.90 -15.66 3.79
N ASP A 131 -11.47 -16.83 3.51
CA ASP A 131 -10.74 -18.09 3.58
C ASP A 131 -9.77 -18.23 2.38
N PRO A 132 -8.54 -18.76 2.57
CA PRO A 132 -7.61 -18.96 1.46
C PRO A 132 -8.17 -19.81 0.30
N ASN A 133 -9.12 -20.72 0.53
CA ASN A 133 -9.76 -21.47 -0.55
C ASN A 133 -10.75 -20.61 -1.34
N ALA A 134 -11.51 -19.73 -0.68
CA ALA A 134 -12.40 -18.79 -1.36
C ALA A 134 -11.61 -17.84 -2.27
N VAL A 135 -10.41 -17.44 -1.85
CA VAL A 135 -9.47 -16.66 -2.68
C VAL A 135 -9.01 -17.45 -3.90
N LYS A 136 -8.64 -18.72 -3.73
CA LYS A 136 -8.27 -19.60 -4.86
C LYS A 136 -9.41 -19.78 -5.85
N ASP A 137 -10.63 -19.94 -5.37
CA ASP A 137 -11.84 -20.06 -6.21
C ASP A 137 -12.11 -18.76 -6.99
N ALA A 138 -12.00 -17.60 -6.34
CA ALA A 138 -12.12 -16.30 -6.99
C ALA A 138 -11.04 -16.08 -8.06
N ILE A 139 -9.79 -16.49 -7.80
CA ILE A 139 -8.70 -16.45 -8.78
C ILE A 139 -8.99 -17.37 -9.96
N LYS A 140 -9.51 -18.58 -9.71
CA LYS A 140 -9.87 -19.53 -10.76
C LYS A 140 -10.96 -18.96 -11.68
N GLU A 141 -11.96 -18.32 -11.10
CA GLU A 141 -13.03 -17.67 -11.86
C GLU A 141 -12.52 -16.46 -12.64
N ALA A 142 -11.69 -15.62 -12.02
CA ALA A 142 -11.05 -14.49 -12.72
C ALA A 142 -10.21 -14.97 -13.92
N ARG A 143 -9.45 -16.07 -13.77
CA ARG A 143 -8.69 -16.69 -14.87
C ARG A 143 -9.59 -17.20 -15.99
N ARG A 144 -10.72 -17.84 -15.65
CA ARG A 144 -11.70 -18.32 -16.63
C ARG A 144 -12.26 -17.15 -17.44
N LEU A 145 -12.78 -16.11 -16.76
CA LEU A 145 -13.33 -14.92 -17.40
C LEU A 145 -12.32 -14.21 -18.31
N LEU A 146 -11.06 -14.09 -17.88
CA LEU A 146 -9.99 -13.52 -18.70
C LEU A 146 -9.67 -14.41 -19.91
N GLY A 147 -9.63 -15.74 -19.72
CA GLY A 147 -9.44 -16.71 -20.81
C GLY A 147 -10.54 -16.63 -21.87
N ASP A 148 -11.77 -16.34 -21.46
CA ASP A 148 -12.93 -16.15 -22.35
C ASP A 148 -13.01 -14.75 -22.98
N GLY A 149 -12.06 -13.84 -22.66
CA GLY A 149 -12.06 -12.46 -23.13
C GLY A 149 -13.05 -11.53 -22.42
N GLU A 150 -13.69 -11.98 -21.34
CA GLU A 150 -14.69 -11.24 -20.56
C GLU A 150 -14.05 -10.27 -19.55
N VAL A 151 -13.17 -9.40 -20.03
CA VAL A 151 -12.34 -8.50 -19.21
C VAL A 151 -13.16 -7.68 -18.21
N GLN A 152 -14.31 -7.15 -18.61
CA GLN A 152 -15.13 -6.30 -17.73
C GLN A 152 -15.80 -7.09 -16.58
N LYS A 153 -16.02 -8.40 -16.74
CA LYS A 153 -16.52 -9.25 -15.67
C LYS A 153 -15.39 -9.69 -14.73
N ALA A 154 -14.19 -9.91 -15.25
CA ALA A 154 -13.02 -10.28 -14.45
C ALA A 154 -12.48 -9.12 -13.60
N ARG A 155 -12.49 -7.90 -14.14
CA ARG A 155 -11.92 -6.70 -13.50
C ARG A 155 -12.35 -6.49 -12.03
N PRO A 156 -13.65 -6.49 -11.67
CA PRO A 156 -14.05 -6.32 -10.27
C PRO A 156 -13.59 -7.46 -9.36
N LEU A 157 -13.47 -8.70 -9.88
CA LEU A 157 -12.93 -9.81 -9.09
C LEU A 157 -11.45 -9.60 -8.79
N VAL A 158 -10.64 -9.31 -9.82
CA VAL A 158 -9.20 -9.07 -9.67
C VAL A 158 -8.93 -7.86 -8.78
N SER A 159 -9.70 -6.78 -8.93
CA SER A 159 -9.55 -5.56 -8.13
C SER A 159 -9.75 -5.79 -6.62
N ASN A 160 -10.46 -6.84 -6.23
CA ASN A 160 -10.76 -7.16 -4.83
C ASN A 160 -9.83 -8.25 -4.25
N LEU A 161 -8.95 -8.84 -5.07
CA LEU A 161 -8.01 -9.88 -4.65
C LEU A 161 -6.70 -9.24 -4.15
N ALA A 162 -6.78 -8.45 -3.08
CA ALA A 162 -5.64 -7.80 -2.45
C ALA A 162 -5.81 -7.73 -0.92
N SER A 163 -4.74 -8.02 -0.19
CA SER A 163 -4.64 -7.82 1.27
C SER A 163 -3.25 -7.26 1.57
N GLU A 164 -3.14 -5.94 1.55
CA GLU A 164 -1.89 -5.19 1.52
C GLU A 164 -2.05 -3.76 2.03
N VAL A 165 -0.92 -3.21 2.45
CA VAL A 165 -0.71 -1.79 2.62
C VAL A 165 0.16 -1.30 1.48
N VAL A 166 -0.31 -0.32 0.73
CA VAL A 166 0.43 0.30 -0.36
C VAL A 166 0.92 1.67 0.09
N PHE A 167 2.23 1.80 0.19
CA PHE A 167 2.91 3.08 0.40
C PHE A 167 3.12 3.73 -0.96
N GLN A 168 2.49 4.88 -1.17
CA GLN A 168 2.61 5.66 -2.39
C GLN A 168 3.55 6.83 -2.15
N THR A 169 4.47 7.07 -3.07
CA THR A 169 5.32 8.27 -3.05
C THR A 169 5.07 9.03 -4.33
N THR A 170 4.70 10.31 -4.20
CA THR A 170 4.65 11.24 -5.33
C THR A 170 6.02 11.85 -5.50
N ASN A 171 6.52 11.89 -6.73
CA ASN A 171 7.87 12.34 -7.06
C ASN A 171 7.88 13.38 -8.16
N LEU A 172 8.80 14.33 -8.06
CA LEU A 172 9.17 15.24 -9.14
C LEU A 172 10.18 14.57 -10.08
N PRO A 173 9.88 14.48 -11.41
CA PRO A 173 10.83 13.96 -12.39
C PRO A 173 11.90 15.00 -12.74
N LEU A 174 13.10 14.86 -12.19
CA LEU A 174 14.16 15.88 -12.30
C LEU A 174 14.78 15.98 -13.70
N ALA A 175 14.57 14.98 -14.56
CA ALA A 175 15.05 15.02 -15.95
C ALA A 175 14.33 16.08 -16.81
N ALA A 176 13.04 16.31 -16.56
CA ALA A 176 12.21 17.17 -17.41
C ALA A 176 11.59 18.36 -16.67
N TYR A 177 11.28 18.20 -15.38
CA TYR A 177 10.57 19.21 -14.60
C TYR A 177 11.31 20.55 -14.52
N PRO A 178 12.62 20.61 -14.21
CA PRO A 178 13.35 21.89 -14.15
C PRO A 178 13.34 22.65 -15.48
N THR A 179 13.44 21.94 -16.61
CA THR A 179 13.37 22.53 -17.96
C THR A 179 11.99 23.13 -18.23
N ALA A 180 10.91 22.48 -17.77
CA ALA A 180 9.56 23.00 -17.90
C ALA A 180 9.36 24.29 -17.10
N ILE A 181 9.88 24.37 -15.86
CA ILE A 181 9.82 25.57 -15.03
C ILE A 181 10.54 26.75 -15.70
N LYS A 182 11.76 26.53 -16.21
CA LYS A 182 12.53 27.54 -16.96
C LYS A 182 11.79 27.99 -18.23
N SER A 183 11.15 27.06 -18.93
CA SER A 183 10.38 27.35 -20.14
C SER A 183 9.16 28.23 -19.83
N ALA A 184 8.43 27.94 -18.76
CA ALA A 184 7.32 28.78 -18.31
C ALA A 184 7.78 30.20 -17.93
N ALA A 185 8.89 30.34 -17.21
CA ALA A 185 9.47 31.66 -16.90
C ALA A 185 9.83 32.45 -18.18
N SER A 186 10.41 31.77 -19.19
CA SER A 186 10.70 32.39 -20.50
C SER A 186 9.44 32.85 -21.23
N LEU A 187 8.36 32.07 -21.17
CA LEU A 187 7.07 32.43 -21.77
C LEU A 187 6.46 33.65 -21.08
N ILE A 188 6.51 33.69 -19.75
CA ILE A 188 6.04 34.84 -18.98
C ILE A 188 6.79 36.13 -19.39
N ALA A 189 8.12 36.06 -19.52
CA ALA A 189 8.93 37.21 -19.95
C ALA A 189 8.60 37.69 -21.37
N LYS A 190 8.04 36.81 -22.21
CA LYS A 190 7.56 37.11 -23.57
C LYS A 190 6.07 37.51 -23.60
N SER A 191 5.46 37.75 -22.44
CA SER A 191 4.03 38.04 -22.29
C SER A 191 3.10 36.93 -22.79
N LYS A 192 3.62 35.71 -22.92
CA LYS A 192 2.93 34.48 -23.35
C LYS A 192 2.33 33.75 -22.14
N VAL A 193 1.41 34.42 -21.44
CA VAL A 193 0.92 33.99 -20.12
C VAL A 193 0.11 32.70 -20.20
N ASP A 194 -0.76 32.56 -21.19
CA ASP A 194 -1.58 31.35 -21.34
C ASP A 194 -0.71 30.13 -21.65
N GLU A 195 0.28 30.27 -22.56
CA GLU A 195 1.22 29.19 -22.85
C GLU A 195 2.09 28.83 -21.63
N ALA A 196 2.42 29.81 -20.78
CA ALA A 196 3.13 29.55 -19.53
C ALA A 196 2.28 28.74 -18.55
N LYS A 197 0.99 29.07 -18.41
CA LYS A 197 0.06 28.31 -17.57
C LYS A 197 -0.09 26.87 -18.06
N ASP A 198 -0.23 26.68 -19.37
CA ASP A 198 -0.30 25.35 -19.98
C ASP A 198 0.98 24.56 -19.72
N THR A 199 2.15 25.21 -19.81
CA THR A 199 3.45 24.59 -19.53
C THR A 199 3.56 24.16 -18.06
N LEU A 200 3.15 25.00 -17.11
CA LEU A 200 3.17 24.66 -15.68
C LEU A 200 2.17 23.54 -15.36
N GLN A 201 0.97 23.57 -15.94
CA GLN A 201 -0.03 22.52 -15.76
C GLN A 201 0.45 21.19 -16.34
N ALA A 202 1.07 21.21 -17.52
CA ALA A 202 1.68 20.04 -18.13
C ALA A 202 2.79 19.47 -17.20
N ALA A 203 3.65 20.32 -16.65
CA ALA A 203 4.67 19.90 -15.69
C ALA A 203 4.06 19.25 -14.43
N LEU A 204 3.03 19.84 -13.85
CA LEU A 204 2.31 19.28 -12.69
C LEU A 204 1.64 17.93 -13.00
N ASN A 205 1.23 17.70 -14.25
CA ASN A 205 0.68 16.42 -14.69
C ASN A 205 1.75 15.34 -14.95
N THR A 206 3.04 15.67 -14.85
CA THR A 206 4.15 14.71 -15.00
C THR A 206 4.66 14.10 -13.70
N LEU A 207 4.07 14.46 -12.55
CA LEU A 207 4.44 13.87 -11.26
C LEU A 207 4.34 12.34 -11.31
N VAL A 208 5.36 11.67 -10.80
CA VAL A 208 5.48 10.21 -10.87
C VAL A 208 5.09 9.61 -9.53
N ILE A 209 4.10 8.72 -9.55
CA ILE A 209 3.73 7.92 -8.38
C ILE A 209 4.52 6.61 -8.43
N THR A 210 5.26 6.34 -7.36
CA THR A 210 5.90 5.04 -7.13
C THR A 210 5.21 4.36 -5.96
N GLU A 211 5.03 3.04 -6.02
CA GLU A 211 4.28 2.28 -5.02
C GLU A 211 5.12 1.14 -4.45
N VAL A 212 4.99 0.91 -3.15
CA VAL A 212 5.53 -0.26 -2.47
C VAL A 212 4.39 -0.95 -1.73
N ALA A 213 4.05 -2.16 -2.15
CA ALA A 213 3.02 -2.99 -1.51
C ALA A 213 3.64 -3.89 -0.44
N VAL A 214 3.00 -3.93 0.73
CA VAL A 214 3.39 -4.75 1.88
C VAL A 214 2.22 -5.66 2.22
N PRO A 215 2.36 -7.00 2.14
CA PRO A 215 1.23 -7.89 2.35
C PRO A 215 0.79 -7.91 3.82
N LEU A 216 -0.48 -7.56 4.08
CA LEU A 216 -1.05 -7.62 5.42
C LEU A 216 -1.00 -9.04 6.03
N PRO A 217 -1.24 -10.14 5.28
CA PRO A 217 -1.15 -11.46 5.86
C PRO A 217 0.28 -11.81 6.33
N VAL A 218 1.31 -11.28 5.67
CA VAL A 218 2.70 -11.48 6.13
C VAL A 218 2.95 -10.72 7.43
N LEU A 219 2.53 -9.45 7.53
CA LEU A 219 2.65 -8.66 8.77
C LEU A 219 1.91 -9.32 9.94
N ARG A 220 0.67 -9.78 9.71
CA ARG A 220 -0.11 -10.53 10.71
C ARG A 220 0.62 -11.79 11.16
N ALA A 221 1.17 -12.56 10.22
CA ALA A 221 1.92 -13.77 10.55
C ALA A 221 3.16 -13.45 11.42
N GLN A 222 3.87 -12.34 11.17
CA GLN A 222 5.02 -11.94 12.00
C GLN A 222 4.61 -11.68 13.45
N VAL A 223 3.53 -10.92 13.67
CA VAL A 223 2.97 -10.64 14.99
C VAL A 223 2.53 -11.94 15.68
N LEU A 224 1.80 -12.79 14.98
CA LEU A 224 1.31 -14.07 15.50
C LEU A 224 2.46 -15.01 15.90
N LEU A 225 3.53 -15.08 15.11
CA LEU A 225 4.71 -15.90 15.41
C LEU A 225 5.50 -15.35 16.61
N LYS A 226 5.59 -14.02 16.76
CA LYS A 226 6.21 -13.37 17.91
C LYS A 226 5.44 -13.66 19.20
N ASP A 227 4.12 -13.63 19.17
CA ASP A 227 3.33 -13.98 20.36
C ASP A 227 3.35 -15.47 20.66
N ALA A 228 3.34 -16.31 19.62
CA ALA A 228 3.50 -17.77 19.75
C ALA A 228 4.86 -18.12 20.39
N GLU A 229 5.94 -17.43 20.02
CA GLU A 229 7.25 -17.62 20.64
C GLU A 229 7.22 -17.35 22.14
N LYS A 230 6.62 -16.23 22.58
CA LYS A 230 6.51 -15.91 24.01
C LYS A 230 5.83 -17.03 24.79
N LEU A 231 4.78 -17.63 24.24
CA LEU A 231 4.09 -18.77 24.86
C LEU A 231 4.93 -20.05 24.83
N ALA A 232 5.64 -20.31 23.74
CA ALA A 232 6.47 -21.51 23.60
C ALA A 232 7.73 -21.47 24.49
N GLU A 233 8.21 -20.28 24.88
CA GLU A 233 9.33 -20.13 25.81
C GLU A 233 8.92 -20.27 27.30
N ASP A 234 7.63 -20.17 27.60
CA ASP A 234 7.11 -20.34 28.97
C ASP A 234 7.09 -21.82 29.38
N ASP A 235 7.93 -22.17 30.35
CA ASP A 235 8.04 -23.52 30.92
C ASP A 235 6.92 -23.87 31.91
N LYS A 236 6.08 -22.89 32.27
CA LYS A 236 4.92 -23.04 33.17
C LYS A 236 3.59 -22.79 32.45
N ARG A 237 3.57 -23.03 31.14
CA ARG A 237 2.42 -22.79 30.28
C ARG A 237 1.18 -23.58 30.73
N SER A 238 0.08 -22.86 30.98
CA SER A 238 -1.22 -23.46 31.32
C SER A 238 -1.88 -24.17 30.12
N GLU A 239 -2.96 -24.90 30.36
CA GLU A 239 -3.73 -25.53 29.27
C GLU A 239 -4.34 -24.48 28.32
N GLU A 240 -4.80 -23.35 28.85
CA GLU A 240 -5.30 -22.21 28.07
C GLU A 240 -4.19 -21.60 27.22
N SER A 241 -3.00 -21.47 27.78
CA SER A 241 -1.83 -20.94 27.07
C SER A 241 -1.34 -21.93 26.00
N ASN A 242 -1.50 -23.24 26.21
CA ASN A 242 -1.27 -24.25 25.17
C ASN A 242 -2.28 -24.11 24.01
N LYS A 243 -3.57 -23.88 24.31
CA LYS A 243 -4.61 -23.62 23.31
C LYS A 243 -4.34 -22.33 22.55
N SER A 244 -3.90 -21.28 23.23
CA SER A 244 -3.53 -20.00 22.62
C SER A 244 -2.34 -20.16 21.67
N LEU A 245 -1.28 -20.89 22.05
CA LEU A 245 -0.15 -21.18 21.16
C LEU A 245 -0.62 -21.88 19.89
N ALA A 246 -1.43 -22.94 20.02
CA ALA A 246 -1.94 -23.67 18.88
C ALA A 246 -2.78 -22.77 17.95
N ALA A 247 -3.63 -21.92 18.53
CA ALA A 247 -4.44 -20.96 17.76
C ALA A 247 -3.59 -19.93 17.01
N GLN A 248 -2.50 -19.45 17.62
CA GLN A 248 -1.58 -18.50 16.98
C GLN A 248 -0.81 -19.14 15.82
N LEU A 249 -0.30 -20.37 16.00
CA LEU A 249 0.40 -21.10 14.94
C LEU A 249 -0.53 -21.44 13.78
N ASP A 250 -1.77 -21.85 14.06
CA ASP A 250 -2.77 -22.12 13.02
C ASP A 250 -3.18 -20.86 12.26
N GLU A 251 -3.42 -19.75 12.96
CA GLU A 251 -3.74 -18.47 12.31
C GLU A 251 -2.55 -17.95 11.50
N ALA A 252 -1.31 -18.02 12.02
CA ALA A 252 -0.11 -17.65 11.27
C ALA A 252 0.00 -18.46 9.98
N ARG A 253 -0.22 -19.78 10.05
CA ARG A 253 -0.27 -20.65 8.87
C ARG A 253 -1.38 -20.23 7.90
N LYS A 254 -2.56 -19.85 8.37
CA LYS A 254 -3.66 -19.36 7.53
C LYS A 254 -3.29 -18.05 6.82
N GLN A 255 -2.68 -17.11 7.53
CA GLN A 255 -2.21 -15.85 6.96
C GLN A 255 -1.10 -16.07 5.91
N ILE A 256 -0.17 -16.99 6.14
CA ILE A 256 0.84 -17.34 5.12
C ILE A 256 0.20 -18.00 3.88
N ARG A 257 -0.81 -18.86 4.06
CA ARG A 257 -1.58 -19.41 2.93
C ARG A 257 -2.36 -18.34 2.17
N MET A 258 -2.86 -17.32 2.88
CA MET A 258 -3.51 -16.17 2.27
C MET A 258 -2.51 -15.39 1.41
N ALA A 259 -1.31 -15.14 1.92
CA ALA A 259 -0.26 -14.48 1.17
C ALA A 259 0.13 -15.25 -0.10
N GLU A 260 0.30 -16.57 0.02
CA GLU A 260 0.58 -17.46 -1.10
C GLU A 260 -0.55 -17.43 -2.14
N ALA A 261 -1.80 -17.53 -1.69
CA ALA A 261 -2.96 -17.55 -2.58
C ALA A 261 -3.10 -16.24 -3.37
N LEU A 262 -2.86 -15.10 -2.73
CA LEU A 262 -2.91 -13.77 -3.35
C LEU A 262 -1.70 -13.48 -4.26
N GLY A 263 -0.71 -14.37 -4.29
CA GLY A 263 0.42 -14.26 -5.21
C GLY A 263 1.53 -13.32 -4.75
N TYR A 264 1.63 -13.05 -3.44
CA TYR A 264 2.73 -12.26 -2.86
C TYR A 264 4.07 -13.02 -2.81
N GLY A 265 4.17 -14.19 -3.42
CA GLY A 265 5.42 -14.94 -3.49
C GLY A 265 5.22 -16.21 -4.30
N LYS A 266 6.31 -16.95 -4.51
CA LYS A 266 6.26 -18.26 -5.15
C LYS A 266 6.01 -19.31 -4.08
N LYS A 267 5.43 -20.44 -4.49
CA LYS A 267 5.24 -21.60 -3.62
C LYS A 267 6.51 -22.03 -2.87
N ALA A 268 7.66 -21.96 -3.55
CA ALA A 268 8.97 -22.30 -2.97
C ALA A 268 9.39 -21.38 -1.82
N ASP A 269 8.89 -20.14 -1.78
CA ASP A 269 9.18 -19.17 -0.72
C ASP A 269 8.40 -19.51 0.56
N PHE A 270 7.20 -20.09 0.42
CA PHE A 270 6.27 -20.40 1.50
C PHE A 270 6.38 -21.84 2.05
N GLU A 271 6.74 -22.82 1.22
CA GLU A 271 6.83 -24.22 1.63
C GLU A 271 7.71 -24.46 2.87
N PRO A 272 8.92 -23.86 2.99
CA PRO A 272 9.72 -24.04 4.19
C PRO A 272 9.13 -23.38 5.43
N ILE A 273 8.28 -22.35 5.28
CA ILE A 273 7.58 -21.70 6.40
C ILE A 273 6.55 -22.68 6.98
N PHE A 274 5.79 -23.39 6.14
CA PHE A 274 4.81 -24.36 6.60
C PHE A 274 5.43 -25.53 7.36
N GLU A 275 6.56 -26.06 6.88
CA GLU A 275 7.28 -27.12 7.57
C GLU A 275 7.84 -26.65 8.92
N GLN A 276 8.34 -25.41 9.01
CA GLN A 276 8.80 -24.85 10.28
C GLN A 276 7.67 -24.67 11.30
N ILE A 277 6.48 -24.22 10.88
CA ILE A 277 5.31 -24.15 11.78
C ILE A 277 5.01 -25.55 12.34
N LYS A 278 5.01 -26.57 11.49
CA LYS A 278 4.76 -27.96 11.88
C LYS A 278 5.84 -28.49 12.83
N GLU A 279 7.12 -28.18 12.60
CA GLU A 279 8.20 -28.52 13.52
C GLU A 279 8.02 -27.87 14.90
N ILE A 280 7.59 -26.60 14.93
CA ILE A 280 7.33 -25.85 16.18
C ILE A 280 6.14 -26.47 16.93
N GLU A 281 5.06 -26.83 16.24
CA GLU A 281 3.92 -27.55 16.84
C GLU A 281 4.36 -28.88 17.47
N GLN A 282 5.23 -29.64 16.79
CA GLN A 282 5.78 -30.88 17.32
C GLN A 282 6.68 -30.64 18.55
N LYS A 283 7.56 -29.65 18.49
CA LYS A 283 8.49 -29.31 19.59
C LYS A 283 7.74 -28.83 20.84
N SER A 284 6.68 -28.04 20.66
CA SER A 284 5.86 -27.47 21.73
C SER A 284 4.79 -28.41 22.28
N SER A 285 4.61 -29.58 21.65
CA SER A 285 3.64 -30.59 22.07
C SER A 285 3.93 -31.14 23.47
N GLY A 286 2.86 -31.54 24.19
CA GLY A 286 2.98 -32.08 25.54
C GLY A 286 3.47 -31.06 26.58
N GLY A 287 3.27 -29.76 26.34
CA GLY A 287 3.66 -28.69 27.27
C GLY A 287 5.16 -28.38 27.27
N LYS A 288 5.93 -28.91 26.33
CA LYS A 288 7.35 -28.61 26.19
C LYS A 288 7.57 -27.15 25.85
N SER A 289 8.64 -26.58 26.38
CA SER A 289 9.08 -25.21 26.11
C SER A 289 10.51 -25.18 25.56
N GLY A 290 10.85 -24.11 24.87
CA GLY A 290 12.21 -23.92 24.38
C GLY A 290 12.44 -22.61 23.64
N LYS A 291 13.66 -22.09 23.78
CA LYS A 291 14.12 -20.85 23.16
C LYS A 291 14.66 -21.06 21.76
N GLY A 292 14.54 -20.05 20.91
CA GLY A 292 15.10 -20.02 19.56
C GLY A 292 14.42 -20.96 18.56
N TRP A 293 13.30 -21.60 18.92
CA TRP A 293 12.51 -22.42 17.99
C TRP A 293 11.93 -21.59 16.84
N PHE A 294 11.74 -20.28 17.06
CA PHE A 294 11.11 -19.36 16.12
C PHE A 294 12.11 -18.49 15.33
N ASP A 295 13.41 -18.53 15.65
CA ASP A 295 14.41 -17.61 15.05
C ASP A 295 14.45 -17.73 13.52
N ARG A 296 14.46 -18.98 13.03
CA ARG A 296 14.52 -19.26 11.59
C ARG A 296 13.25 -18.83 10.88
N ILE A 297 12.07 -19.14 11.42
CA ILE A 297 10.79 -18.82 10.77
C ILE A 297 10.52 -17.31 10.78
N LYS A 298 10.79 -16.63 11.90
CA LYS A 298 10.63 -15.16 11.99
C LYS A 298 11.52 -14.47 10.97
N LYS A 299 12.80 -14.87 10.90
CA LYS A 299 13.73 -14.34 9.90
C LYS A 299 13.21 -14.58 8.49
N GLN A 300 12.79 -15.81 8.17
CA GLN A 300 12.31 -16.14 6.83
C GLN A 300 11.04 -15.38 6.45
N VAL A 301 10.09 -15.19 7.38
CA VAL A 301 8.87 -14.41 7.13
C VAL A 301 9.17 -12.91 6.99
N SER A 302 10.15 -12.39 7.73
CA SER A 302 10.64 -11.01 7.55
C SER A 302 11.38 -10.82 6.22
N ASP A 303 12.14 -11.81 5.76
CA ASP A 303 12.88 -11.73 4.50
C ASP A 303 11.97 -11.83 3.25
N LEU A 304 10.66 -12.10 3.41
CA LEU A 304 9.72 -12.10 2.30
C LEU A 304 9.48 -10.68 1.74
N PHE A 305 9.54 -9.62 2.58
CA PHE A 305 9.15 -8.25 2.23
C PHE A 305 9.79 -7.14 3.07
#